data_AF-A0A929K0M0-F1
#
_entry.id   AF-A0A929K0M0-F1
#
_cell.length_a   1.000
_cell.length_b   1.000
_cell.length_c   1.000
_cell.angle_alpha   90.00
_cell.angle_beta   90.00
_cell.angle_gamma   90.00
#
_symmetry.space_group_name_H-M   'P 1'
#
loop_
_entity.id
_entity.type
_entity.pdbx_description
1 polymer ?
#
loop_
_entity_poly.entity_id
_entity_poly.type
_entity_poly.pdbx_seq_one_letter_code
_entity_poly.pdbx_strand_id
1 'polypeptide(L)'
;MKPLSLIFFTTLVCLSSCFITERGDNSVKTLDFKYFTIEVPESWQQVKARGIDSYVGEIHIDTGTIIRFDLGWYTDPMNEDEDQDRYSVHDGSIYLTDSSSTPQHRVSMYFAEANTENLEKVRHNKIKWVTIDNHKAKLIIPKRPGIGTTGVFIDRLWRSGSNNDRFGLRGDRLTGEQQRQLLKAIMTLRFCEHPSER
;
A
#
# COMPACT_ATOMS: atom_id res chain seq x y z
N MET A 1 35.14 -23.64 74.00
CA MET A 1 34.85 -23.94 72.58
C MET A 1 33.54 -23.24 72.23
N LYS A 2 33.54 -22.25 71.33
CA LYS A 2 32.33 -21.50 70.94
C LYS A 2 31.63 -22.23 69.79
N PRO A 3 30.30 -22.38 69.77
CA PRO A 3 29.62 -22.92 68.59
C PRO A 3 29.58 -21.86 67.48
N LEU A 4 29.99 -22.28 66.29
CA LEU A 4 30.01 -21.51 65.06
C LEU A 4 28.57 -21.36 64.55
N SER A 5 28.01 -20.16 64.54
CA SER A 5 26.71 -19.88 63.91
C SER A 5 26.88 -19.82 62.39
N LEU A 6 26.19 -20.72 61.70
CA LEU A 6 26.12 -20.76 60.24
C LEU A 6 25.03 -19.78 59.77
N ILE A 7 25.43 -18.63 59.23
CA ILE A 7 24.52 -17.65 58.64
C ILE A 7 24.21 -18.08 57.20
N PHE A 8 22.98 -18.52 56.94
CA PHE A 8 22.48 -18.80 55.59
C PHE A 8 22.11 -17.48 54.92
N PHE A 9 22.95 -16.99 54.01
CA PHE A 9 22.65 -15.81 53.19
C PHE A 9 21.77 -16.25 52.02
N THR A 10 20.46 -16.07 52.15
CA THR A 10 19.51 -16.34 51.05
C THR A 10 19.52 -15.14 50.10
N THR A 11 20.23 -15.28 48.99
CA THR A 11 20.21 -14.33 47.88
C THR A 11 18.83 -14.35 47.22
N LEU A 12 18.03 -13.32 47.51
CA LEU A 12 16.77 -13.03 46.82
C LEU A 12 17.10 -12.54 45.39
N VAL A 13 17.09 -13.47 44.44
CA VAL A 13 17.21 -13.14 43.01
C VAL A 13 15.89 -12.51 42.58
N CYS A 14 15.85 -11.18 42.55
CA CYS A 14 14.80 -10.41 41.88
C CYS A 14 14.87 -10.68 40.38
N LEU A 15 14.09 -11.65 39.90
CA LEU A 15 13.73 -11.76 38.50
C LEU A 15 12.86 -10.55 38.16
N SER A 16 13.48 -9.44 37.76
CA SER A 16 12.80 -8.39 37.02
C SER A 16 12.44 -8.99 35.65
N SER A 17 11.28 -9.63 35.58
CA SER A 17 10.64 -9.88 34.29
C SER A 17 10.39 -8.52 33.67
N CYS A 18 11.26 -8.16 32.74
CA CYS A 18 11.00 -7.12 31.78
C CYS A 18 9.82 -7.64 30.94
N PHE A 19 8.60 -7.35 31.40
CA PHE A 19 7.43 -7.44 30.53
C PHE A 19 7.64 -6.35 29.49
N ILE A 20 8.36 -6.70 28.42
CA ILE A 20 8.16 -6.07 27.12
C ILE A 20 6.72 -6.41 26.77
N THR A 21 5.82 -5.53 27.22
CA THR A 21 4.52 -5.41 26.61
C THR A 21 4.85 -4.89 25.22
N GLU A 22 4.86 -5.78 24.23
CA GLU A 22 4.70 -5.35 22.85
C GLU A 22 3.35 -4.66 22.79
N ARG A 23 3.38 -3.35 23.01
CA ARG A 23 2.23 -2.49 22.85
C ARG A 23 2.02 -2.38 21.35
N GLY A 24 1.35 -3.39 20.80
CA GLY A 24 0.58 -3.25 19.57
C GLY A 24 -0.53 -2.27 19.87
N ASP A 25 -0.18 -0.99 19.97
CA ASP A 25 -1.14 0.08 20.15
C ASP A 25 -1.91 0.16 18.84
N ASN A 26 -3.08 -0.50 18.82
CA ASN A 26 -4.05 -0.42 17.73
C ASN A 26 -4.75 0.95 17.69
N SER A 27 -4.14 1.97 18.30
CA SER A 27 -4.62 3.35 18.25
C SER A 27 -4.58 3.84 16.81
N VAL A 28 -5.71 4.39 16.38
CA VAL A 28 -5.91 4.94 15.04
C VAL A 28 -6.16 6.43 15.15
N LYS A 29 -5.71 7.17 14.15
CA LYS A 29 -6.03 8.58 13.94
C LYS A 29 -6.64 8.77 12.56
N THR A 30 -7.35 9.89 12.41
CA THR A 30 -7.81 10.34 11.10
C THR A 30 -6.78 11.29 10.49
N LEU A 31 -6.35 11.00 9.27
CA LEU A 31 -5.66 11.97 8.42
C LEU A 31 -6.69 12.67 7.54
N ASP A 32 -6.62 14.00 7.49
CA ASP A 32 -7.50 14.86 6.69
C ASP A 32 -6.72 15.50 5.54
N PHE A 33 -7.08 15.12 4.32
CA PHE A 33 -6.50 15.63 3.08
C PHE A 33 -7.42 16.65 2.40
N LYS A 34 -8.31 17.31 3.16
CA LYS A 34 -9.32 18.28 2.73
C LYS A 34 -10.43 17.69 1.86
N TYR A 35 -10.08 16.89 0.86
CA TYR A 35 -11.03 16.29 -0.09
C TYR A 35 -11.38 14.84 0.24
N PHE A 36 -10.60 14.23 1.14
CA PHE A 36 -10.91 12.93 1.71
C PHE A 36 -10.27 12.79 3.08
N THR A 37 -10.79 11.87 3.87
CA THR A 37 -10.21 11.44 5.14
C THR A 37 -9.92 9.95 5.12
N ILE A 38 -8.95 9.52 5.93
CA ILE A 38 -8.60 8.10 6.08
C ILE A 38 -8.17 7.82 7.53
N GLU A 39 -8.64 6.73 8.11
CA GLU A 39 -8.18 6.24 9.41
C GLU A 39 -6.93 5.36 9.26
N VAL A 40 -5.88 5.68 10.00
CA VAL A 40 -4.56 5.04 9.90
C VAL A 40 -3.99 4.81 11.31
N PRO A 41 -3.00 3.91 11.47
CA PRO A 41 -2.24 3.82 12.71
C PRO A 41 -1.64 5.16 13.15
N GLU A 42 -1.56 5.39 14.46
CA GLU A 42 -1.01 6.63 15.04
C GLU A 42 0.39 7.00 14.55
N SER A 43 1.21 6.02 14.20
CA SER A 43 2.57 6.23 13.71
C SER A 43 2.65 6.83 12.31
N TRP A 44 1.57 6.74 11.50
CA TRP A 44 1.60 7.16 10.09
C TRP A 44 1.57 8.68 9.98
N GLN A 45 2.30 9.27 9.04
CA GLN A 45 2.44 10.73 8.92
C GLN A 45 2.01 11.21 7.54
N GLN A 46 1.13 12.20 7.51
CA GLN A 46 0.77 12.91 6.29
C GLN A 46 1.91 13.83 5.86
N VAL A 47 2.32 13.75 4.60
CA VAL A 47 3.31 14.64 3.99
C VAL A 47 2.70 15.26 2.73
N LYS A 48 2.68 16.60 2.67
CA LYS A 48 2.19 17.32 1.49
C LYS A 48 3.20 17.20 0.37
N ALA A 49 2.77 16.69 -0.78
CA ALA A 49 3.53 16.75 -2.03
C ALA A 49 2.97 17.86 -2.94
N ARG A 50 3.80 18.37 -3.86
CA ARG A 50 3.38 19.37 -4.84
C ARG A 50 3.18 18.71 -6.20
N GLY A 51 1.94 18.59 -6.64
CA GLY A 51 1.57 18.17 -8.01
C GLY A 51 1.59 19.35 -8.97
N ILE A 52 1.66 19.07 -10.28
CA ILE A 52 1.57 20.09 -11.34
C ILE A 52 0.10 20.30 -11.74
N ASP A 53 -0.61 19.21 -12.03
CA ASP A 53 -1.98 19.18 -12.56
C ASP A 53 -2.98 18.40 -11.69
N SER A 54 -2.49 17.59 -10.75
CA SER A 54 -3.29 16.71 -9.88
C SER A 54 -3.08 17.03 -8.40
N TYR A 55 -4.09 16.74 -7.56
CA TYR A 55 -3.95 16.80 -6.10
C TYR A 55 -3.28 15.52 -5.61
N VAL A 56 -1.99 15.63 -5.30
CA VAL A 56 -1.14 14.49 -4.90
C VAL A 56 -0.62 14.68 -3.48
N GLY A 57 -0.27 13.58 -2.84
CA GLY A 57 0.35 13.60 -1.51
C GLY A 57 0.84 12.24 -1.07
N GLU A 58 1.48 12.24 0.10
CA GLU A 58 2.14 11.06 0.64
C GLU A 58 1.70 10.78 2.09
N ILE A 59 1.71 9.51 2.46
CA ILE A 59 1.60 9.04 3.84
C ILE A 59 2.85 8.20 4.13
N HIS A 60 3.68 8.68 5.06
CA HIS A 60 4.89 8.01 5.48
C HIS A 60 4.53 7.07 6.63
N ILE A 61 4.75 5.76 6.46
CA ILE A 61 4.32 4.76 7.44
C ILE A 61 5.47 4.26 8.32
N ASP A 62 6.71 4.41 7.83
CA ASP A 62 7.96 4.29 8.57
C ASP A 62 9.08 5.05 7.83
N THR A 63 10.33 4.86 8.25
CA THR A 63 11.50 5.59 7.72
C THR A 63 11.80 5.35 6.24
N GLY A 64 11.30 4.25 5.65
CA GLY A 64 11.60 3.88 4.27
C GLY A 64 10.37 3.68 3.39
N THR A 65 9.18 3.66 3.99
CA THR A 65 7.96 3.23 3.30
C THR A 65 6.98 4.39 3.14
N ILE A 66 6.63 4.66 1.89
CA ILE A 66 5.77 5.78 1.49
C ILE A 66 4.56 5.22 0.73
N ILE A 67 3.37 5.63 1.17
CA ILE A 67 2.12 5.47 0.43
C ILE A 67 1.85 6.77 -0.32
N ARG A 68 1.45 6.69 -1.58
CA ARG A 68 1.17 7.87 -2.41
C ARG A 68 -0.28 7.87 -2.84
N PHE A 69 -0.88 9.05 -2.93
CA PHE A 69 -2.15 9.22 -3.62
C PHE A 69 -2.05 10.24 -4.74
N ASP A 70 -2.96 10.08 -5.69
CA ASP A 70 -3.19 10.96 -6.81
C ASP A 70 -4.70 11.10 -7.00
N LEU A 71 -5.15 12.35 -7.14
CA LEU A 71 -6.53 12.72 -7.41
C LEU A 71 -6.57 13.70 -8.58
N GLY A 72 -7.15 13.28 -9.70
CA GLY A 72 -7.27 14.08 -10.92
C GLY A 72 -7.77 13.29 -12.13
N TRP A 73 -7.83 13.91 -13.31
CA TRP A 73 -8.29 13.25 -14.55
C TRP A 73 -7.34 12.17 -15.05
N TYR A 74 -6.05 12.35 -14.78
CA TYR A 74 -4.96 11.52 -15.31
C TYR A 74 -4.41 10.52 -14.29
N THR A 75 -5.11 10.32 -13.17
CA THR A 75 -4.71 9.33 -12.18
C THR A 75 -4.58 7.95 -12.82
N ASP A 76 -3.41 7.36 -12.61
CA ASP A 76 -3.02 6.03 -13.09
C ASP A 76 -3.97 4.95 -12.54
N PRO A 77 -4.59 4.12 -13.41
CA PRO A 77 -5.46 3.04 -12.97
C PRO A 77 -4.71 1.95 -12.21
N MET A 78 -3.37 1.89 -12.24
CA MET A 78 -2.52 0.83 -11.69
C MET A 78 -2.82 -0.51 -12.35
N ASN A 79 -2.66 -0.54 -13.68
CA ASN A 79 -2.75 -1.76 -14.48
C ASN A 79 -1.34 -2.34 -14.64
N GLU A 80 -1.09 -3.51 -14.02
CA GLU A 80 0.26 -4.12 -13.99
C GLU A 80 0.79 -4.48 -15.39
N ASP A 81 -0.09 -4.69 -16.36
CA ASP A 81 0.24 -4.95 -17.75
C ASP A 81 0.64 -3.69 -18.55
N GLU A 82 0.36 -2.50 -18.01
CA GLU A 82 0.85 -1.22 -18.55
C GLU A 82 2.21 -0.84 -17.93
N ASP A 83 2.49 -1.32 -16.70
CA ASP A 83 3.77 -1.22 -16.03
C ASP A 83 4.76 -2.23 -16.65
N GLN A 84 5.49 -1.80 -17.68
CA GLN A 84 6.37 -2.64 -18.50
C GLN A 84 7.56 -3.29 -17.76
N ASP A 85 7.59 -3.31 -16.43
CA ASP A 85 8.78 -3.65 -15.67
C ASP A 85 9.18 -5.12 -15.75
N ARG A 86 8.23 -6.04 -15.96
CA ARG A 86 8.51 -7.48 -15.92
C ARG A 86 7.84 -8.28 -17.03
N TYR A 87 6.68 -7.86 -17.47
CA TYR A 87 6.03 -8.43 -18.63
C TYR A 87 5.35 -7.33 -19.42
N SER A 88 5.11 -7.60 -20.69
CA SER A 88 4.29 -6.75 -21.54
C SER A 88 3.30 -7.62 -22.30
N VAL A 89 2.18 -7.02 -22.66
CA VAL A 89 1.19 -7.62 -23.54
C VAL A 89 1.19 -6.85 -24.85
N HIS A 90 1.55 -7.51 -25.94
CA HIS A 90 1.54 -6.93 -27.28
C HIS A 90 1.01 -7.95 -28.28
N ASP A 91 0.16 -7.50 -29.20
CA ASP A 91 -0.45 -8.35 -30.25
C ASP A 91 -1.06 -9.65 -29.72
N GLY A 92 -1.72 -9.59 -28.56
CA GLY A 92 -2.34 -10.75 -27.92
C GLY A 92 -1.36 -11.73 -27.28
N SER A 93 -0.06 -11.41 -27.22
CA SER A 93 0.98 -12.25 -26.62
C SER A 93 1.60 -11.60 -25.38
N ILE A 94 1.97 -12.45 -24.41
CA ILE A 94 2.72 -12.07 -23.20
C ILE A 94 4.20 -12.27 -23.48
N TYR A 95 4.98 -11.24 -23.18
CA TYR A 95 6.44 -11.30 -23.20
C TYR A 95 6.97 -11.06 -21.79
N LEU A 96 7.94 -11.87 -21.36
CA LEU A 96 8.63 -11.68 -20.08
C LEU A 96 9.94 -10.95 -20.30
N THR A 97 10.19 -9.90 -19.54
CA THR A 97 11.47 -9.20 -19.51
C THR A 97 12.50 -10.04 -18.78
N ASP A 98 13.66 -10.23 -19.40
CA ASP A 98 14.81 -10.90 -18.79
C ASP A 98 15.26 -10.11 -17.54
N SER A 99 15.27 -10.76 -16.38
CA SER A 99 15.68 -10.14 -15.11
C SER A 99 17.17 -9.77 -15.06
N SER A 100 17.98 -10.29 -15.99
CA SER A 100 19.39 -9.92 -16.16
C SER A 100 19.60 -8.69 -17.05
N SER A 101 18.56 -8.22 -17.73
CA SER A 101 18.66 -7.07 -18.63
C SER A 101 18.78 -5.74 -17.90
N THR A 102 19.64 -4.86 -18.40
CA THR A 102 19.70 -3.47 -17.92
C THR A 102 18.56 -2.66 -18.53
N PRO A 103 18.14 -1.54 -17.91
CA PRO A 103 17.09 -0.68 -18.46
C PRO A 103 17.33 -0.25 -19.92
N GLN A 104 18.60 -0.12 -20.34
CA GLN A 104 18.98 0.22 -21.71
C GLN A 104 18.91 -0.95 -22.71
N HIS A 105 18.89 -2.21 -22.26
CA HIS A 105 18.90 -3.40 -23.13
C HIS A 105 17.90 -4.45 -22.66
N ARG A 106 16.63 -4.06 -22.50
CA ARG A 106 15.55 -4.96 -22.11
C ARG A 106 15.28 -6.00 -23.20
N VAL A 107 15.71 -7.23 -22.98
CA VAL A 107 15.34 -8.37 -23.82
C VAL A 107 14.04 -8.94 -23.27
N SER A 108 13.03 -9.05 -24.14
CA SER A 108 11.75 -9.65 -23.78
C SER A 108 11.56 -10.94 -24.57
N MET A 109 11.23 -12.03 -23.89
CA MET A 109 11.03 -13.34 -24.48
C MET A 109 9.55 -13.68 -24.52
N TYR A 110 9.08 -14.23 -25.63
CA TYR A 110 7.72 -14.77 -25.72
C TYR A 110 7.49 -15.80 -24.60
N PHE A 111 6.36 -15.67 -23.92
CA PHE A 111 5.94 -16.61 -22.88
C PHE A 111 4.73 -17.42 -23.31
N ALA A 112 3.63 -16.74 -23.62
CA ALA A 112 2.37 -17.39 -24.00
C ALA A 112 1.39 -16.37 -24.61
N GLU A 113 0.32 -16.86 -25.23
CA GLU A 113 -0.86 -16.05 -25.57
C GLU A 113 -1.49 -15.41 -24.33
N ALA A 114 -1.93 -14.17 -24.47
CA ALA A 114 -2.56 -13.35 -23.45
C ALA A 114 -4.02 -13.76 -23.26
N ASN A 115 -4.21 -14.78 -22.43
CA ASN A 115 -5.52 -15.16 -21.89
C ASN A 115 -5.54 -14.98 -20.37
N THR A 116 -6.73 -15.06 -19.77
CA THR A 116 -6.91 -14.85 -18.33
C THR A 116 -6.02 -15.76 -17.48
N GLU A 117 -5.87 -17.02 -17.84
CA GLU A 117 -5.06 -17.98 -17.07
C GLU A 117 -3.57 -17.60 -17.09
N ASN A 118 -3.04 -17.28 -18.28
CA ASN A 118 -1.63 -16.93 -18.45
C ASN A 118 -1.30 -15.57 -17.82
N LEU A 119 -2.20 -14.59 -17.92
CA LEU A 119 -2.07 -13.31 -17.23
C LEU A 119 -2.03 -13.48 -15.71
N GLU A 120 -2.88 -14.35 -15.17
CA GLU A 120 -2.86 -14.63 -13.73
C GLU A 120 -1.59 -15.35 -13.25
N LYS A 121 -0.86 -16.05 -14.13
CA LYS A 121 0.45 -16.64 -13.79
C LYS A 121 1.54 -15.59 -13.65
N VAL A 122 1.51 -14.53 -14.48
CA VAL A 122 2.59 -13.53 -14.53
C VAL A 122 2.35 -12.35 -13.59
N ARG A 123 1.09 -12.00 -13.31
CA ARG A 123 0.71 -10.89 -12.40
C ARG A 123 1.18 -11.13 -10.97
N HIS A 124 1.83 -10.14 -10.38
CA HIS A 124 2.13 -10.05 -8.95
C HIS A 124 0.88 -9.78 -8.12
N ASN A 125 -0.10 -9.08 -8.68
CA ASN A 125 -1.27 -8.61 -7.94
C ASN A 125 -2.54 -9.40 -8.28
N LYS A 126 -3.46 -9.46 -7.33
CA LYS A 126 -4.87 -9.84 -7.54
C LYS A 126 -5.72 -8.58 -7.49
N ILE A 127 -6.77 -8.56 -8.30
CA ILE A 127 -7.77 -7.49 -8.29
C ILE A 127 -9.02 -7.98 -7.56
N LYS A 128 -9.55 -7.15 -6.67
CA LYS A 128 -10.86 -7.34 -6.03
C LYS A 128 -11.67 -6.06 -6.19
N TRP A 129 -12.93 -6.19 -6.59
CA TRP A 129 -13.85 -5.04 -6.62
C TRP A 129 -14.60 -4.93 -5.30
N VAL A 130 -14.62 -3.72 -4.74
CA VAL A 130 -15.31 -3.39 -3.48
C VAL A 130 -16.10 -2.09 -3.63
N THR A 131 -16.92 -1.76 -2.63
CA THR A 131 -17.54 -0.44 -2.51
C THR A 131 -16.90 0.29 -1.35
N ILE A 132 -16.42 1.51 -1.58
CA ILE A 132 -15.82 2.40 -0.58
C ILE A 132 -16.52 3.74 -0.69
N ASP A 133 -17.15 4.17 0.40
CA ASP A 133 -17.91 5.42 0.48
C ASP A 133 -18.87 5.64 -0.70
N ASN A 134 -19.66 4.61 -1.03
CA ASN A 134 -20.60 4.56 -2.15
C ASN A 134 -19.98 4.58 -3.57
N HIS A 135 -18.66 4.47 -3.68
CA HIS A 135 -17.96 4.37 -4.96
C HIS A 135 -17.49 2.94 -5.22
N LYS A 136 -17.63 2.49 -6.47
CA LYS A 136 -17.03 1.23 -6.92
C LYS A 136 -15.51 1.42 -7.00
N ALA A 137 -14.77 0.58 -6.29
CA ALA A 137 -13.32 0.67 -6.16
C ALA A 137 -12.62 -0.62 -6.57
N LYS A 138 -11.51 -0.49 -7.31
CA LYS A 138 -10.58 -1.57 -7.65
C LYS A 138 -9.53 -1.68 -6.55
N LEU A 139 -9.60 -2.73 -5.75
CA LEU A 139 -8.60 -3.05 -4.74
C LEU A 139 -7.51 -3.93 -5.35
N ILE A 140 -6.26 -3.54 -5.19
CA ILE A 140 -5.08 -4.21 -5.74
C ILE A 140 -4.32 -4.84 -4.56
N ILE A 141 -4.15 -6.15 -4.61
CA ILE A 141 -3.63 -6.94 -3.49
C ILE A 141 -2.47 -7.79 -3.98
N PRO A 142 -1.24 -7.62 -3.45
CA PRO A 142 -0.12 -8.49 -3.77
C PRO A 142 -0.42 -9.95 -3.45
N LYS A 143 -0.10 -10.85 -4.39
CA LYS A 143 -0.16 -12.31 -4.18
C LYS A 143 0.88 -12.76 -3.15
N ARG A 144 1.97 -12.02 -3.03
CA ARG A 144 3.09 -12.26 -2.11
C ARG A 144 3.51 -10.94 -1.49
N PRO A 145 3.52 -10.81 -0.14
CA PRO A 145 4.06 -9.62 0.51
C PRO A 145 5.49 -9.32 0.05
N GLY A 146 5.84 -8.03 -0.03
CA GLY A 146 7.12 -7.54 -0.53
C GLY A 146 7.26 -7.53 -2.06
N ILE A 147 6.29 -8.06 -2.81
CA ILE A 147 6.32 -8.12 -4.28
C ILE A 147 4.98 -7.64 -4.85
N GLY A 148 5.00 -6.49 -5.51
CA GLY A 148 3.82 -5.87 -6.14
C GLY A 148 3.34 -4.63 -5.37
N THR A 149 2.08 -4.28 -5.62
CA THR A 149 1.47 -3.02 -5.19
C THR A 149 0.24 -3.32 -4.37
N THR A 150 0.12 -2.68 -3.20
CA THR A 150 -1.11 -2.64 -2.41
C THR A 150 -1.77 -1.29 -2.62
N GLY A 151 -3.02 -1.27 -3.05
CA GLY A 151 -3.67 0.01 -3.32
C GLY A 151 -5.13 -0.08 -3.70
N VAL A 152 -5.70 1.09 -3.98
CA VAL A 152 -7.09 1.26 -4.42
C VAL A 152 -7.16 2.27 -5.55
N PHE A 153 -8.02 2.00 -6.53
CA PHE A 153 -8.35 2.91 -7.61
C PHE A 153 -9.87 3.10 -7.72
N ILE A 154 -10.30 4.35 -7.92
CA ILE A 154 -11.69 4.75 -8.19
C ILE A 154 -11.71 5.52 -9.51
N ASP A 155 -12.39 4.95 -10.51
CA ASP A 155 -12.47 5.52 -11.87
C ASP A 155 -13.37 6.75 -11.98
N ARG A 156 -14.37 6.85 -11.09
CA ARG A 156 -15.37 7.91 -11.13
C ARG A 156 -15.64 8.37 -9.71
N LEU A 157 -14.84 9.31 -9.24
CA LEU A 157 -15.04 9.91 -7.93
C LEU A 157 -16.02 11.09 -8.04
N TRP A 158 -15.70 12.06 -8.88
CA TRP A 158 -16.56 13.22 -9.09
C TRP A 158 -16.64 13.62 -10.56
N ARG A 159 -17.73 14.28 -10.95
CA ARG A 159 -17.86 14.86 -12.29
C ARG A 159 -17.05 16.16 -12.35
N SER A 160 -16.14 16.25 -13.32
CA SER A 160 -15.24 17.40 -13.46
C SER A 160 -15.15 17.77 -14.95
N GLY A 161 -15.83 18.86 -15.31
CA GLY A 161 -15.97 19.29 -16.72
C GLY A 161 -16.56 18.20 -17.62
N SER A 162 -15.83 17.84 -18.68
CA SER A 162 -16.23 16.78 -19.62
C SER A 162 -15.85 15.37 -19.16
N ASN A 163 -15.07 15.22 -18.09
CA ASN A 163 -14.58 13.93 -17.59
C ASN A 163 -14.95 13.71 -16.10
N ASN A 164 -14.38 12.68 -15.47
CA ASN A 164 -14.49 12.46 -14.04
C ASN A 164 -13.11 12.55 -13.39
N ASP A 165 -13.05 13.16 -12.21
CA ASP A 165 -11.92 13.01 -11.32
C ASP A 165 -11.83 11.56 -10.87
N ARG A 166 -10.60 11.05 -10.86
CA ARG A 166 -10.23 9.70 -10.43
C ARG A 166 -9.45 9.80 -9.12
N PHE A 167 -9.37 8.69 -8.41
CA PHE A 167 -8.56 8.59 -7.20
C PHE A 167 -7.76 7.31 -7.18
N GLY A 168 -6.49 7.43 -6.81
CA GLY A 168 -5.57 6.33 -6.61
C GLY A 168 -4.81 6.51 -5.30
N LEU A 169 -4.66 5.44 -4.52
CA LEU A 169 -3.80 5.40 -3.34
C LEU A 169 -3.03 4.07 -3.37
N ARG A 170 -1.70 4.12 -3.32
CA ARG A 170 -0.86 2.92 -3.41
C ARG A 170 0.41 2.96 -2.58
N GLY A 171 0.85 1.79 -2.16
CA GLY A 171 2.20 1.52 -1.65
C GLY A 171 2.79 0.28 -2.30
N ASP A 172 4.09 0.34 -2.58
CA ASP A 172 4.80 -0.71 -3.29
C ASP A 172 5.67 -1.53 -2.34
N ARG A 173 5.78 -2.83 -2.60
CA ARG A 173 6.67 -3.77 -1.88
C ARG A 173 6.47 -3.79 -0.36
N LEU A 174 5.24 -3.55 0.10
CA LEU A 174 4.88 -3.57 1.51
C LEU A 174 5.11 -4.95 2.14
N THR A 175 5.59 -4.96 3.38
CA THR A 175 5.60 -6.17 4.22
C THR A 175 4.18 -6.68 4.47
N GLY A 176 4.05 -7.92 4.96
CA GLY A 176 2.74 -8.53 5.20
C GLY A 176 1.89 -7.74 6.21
N GLU A 177 2.52 -7.10 7.19
CA GLU A 177 1.81 -6.26 8.17
C GLU A 177 1.41 -4.91 7.56
N GLN A 178 2.34 -4.20 6.91
CA GLN A 178 2.03 -2.94 6.23
C GLN A 178 0.93 -3.11 5.18
N GLN A 179 0.94 -4.21 4.41
CA GLN A 179 -0.12 -4.54 3.47
C GLN A 179 -1.47 -4.68 4.16
N ARG A 180 -1.56 -5.40 5.29
CA ARG A 180 -2.81 -5.53 6.05
C ARG A 180 -3.30 -4.19 6.58
N GLN A 181 -2.40 -3.39 7.13
CA GLN A 181 -2.72 -2.07 7.67
C GLN A 181 -3.23 -1.12 6.58
N LEU A 182 -2.58 -1.08 5.42
CA LEU A 182 -3.02 -0.26 4.30
C LEU A 182 -4.38 -0.71 3.76
N LEU A 183 -4.61 -2.01 3.60
CA LEU A 183 -5.90 -2.53 3.16
C LEU A 183 -7.01 -2.17 4.16
N LYS A 184 -6.74 -2.22 5.47
CA LYS A 184 -7.68 -1.78 6.50
C LYS A 184 -7.96 -0.28 6.39
N ALA A 185 -6.92 0.54 6.26
CA ALA A 185 -7.03 1.99 6.12
C ALA A 185 -7.84 2.39 4.87
N ILE A 186 -7.56 1.76 3.72
CA ILE A 186 -8.29 1.99 2.46
C ILE A 186 -9.81 1.85 2.64
N MET A 187 -10.26 0.87 3.41
CA MET A 187 -11.69 0.64 3.63
C MET A 187 -12.37 1.73 4.47
N THR A 188 -11.60 2.63 5.09
CA THR A 188 -12.10 3.76 5.90
C THR A 188 -12.14 5.08 5.13
N LEU A 189 -11.69 5.09 3.87
CA LEU A 189 -11.73 6.29 3.04
C LEU A 189 -13.14 6.90 3.01
N ARG A 190 -13.21 8.20 3.22
CA ARG A 190 -14.40 9.03 3.04
C ARG A 190 -14.05 10.22 2.17
N PHE A 191 -14.88 10.54 1.20
CA PHE A 191 -14.66 11.62 0.25
C PHE A 191 -15.60 12.80 0.56
N CYS A 192 -15.04 14.00 0.54
CA CYS A 192 -15.73 15.26 0.84
C CYS A 192 -16.25 15.93 -0.45
N GLU A 193 -16.61 17.21 -0.39
CA GLU A 193 -17.05 17.99 -1.56
C GLU A 193 -15.93 18.18 -2.60
N HIS A 194 -16.34 18.37 -3.85
CA HIS A 194 -15.46 18.45 -5.01
C HIS A 194 -14.53 19.69 -4.97
N PRO A 195 -13.25 19.59 -5.39
CA PRO A 195 -12.32 20.72 -5.42
C PRO A 195 -12.78 21.95 -6.22
N SER A 196 -13.59 21.76 -7.27
CA SER A 196 -14.04 22.84 -8.16
C SER A 196 -15.38 23.48 -7.79
N GLU A 197 -16.01 23.10 -6.67
CA GLU A 197 -17.27 23.70 -6.21
C GLU A 197 -17.03 24.94 -5.30
N ARG A 198 -15.97 25.71 -5.56
CA ARG A 198 -15.66 26.97 -4.87
C ARG A 198 -15.44 28.13 -5.85
#